data_AF-A0A354V890-F1
#
_entry.id   AF-A0A354V890-F1
#
_cell.length_a   1.000
_cell.length_b   1.000
_cell.length_c   1.000
_cell.angle_alpha   90.00
_cell.angle_beta   90.00
_cell.angle_gamma   90.00
#
_symmetry.space_group_name_H-M   'P 1'
#
loop_
_entity.id
_entity.type
_entity.pdbx_description
1 polymer ?
#
loop_
_entity_poly.entity_id
_entity_poly.type
_entity_poly.pdbx_seq_one_letter_code
_entity_poly.pdbx_strand_id
1 'polypeptide(L)'
;MVSVDLPSSDTAEVAVSIVVPVRNEADNVAPLIAEIAAALDGRWIYEIIYVNDGSTDATGERLLAAMRQCGNLRQIRHATSSGQSAAVRSGVRAARGAIVATLDGDGQNNPAFLPDLISAIETGGERVGLAAGQRVGRRDTGFKKIQSLIANAVRNAILRDGTRDTGCGLKAFRREVFLALPYFDGLHRF
;
A
#
# COMPACT_ATOMS: atom_id res chain seq x y z
N MET A 1 30.25 23.94 -13.97
CA MET A 1 29.00 24.50 -13.42
C MET A 1 27.88 24.03 -14.32
N VAL A 2 27.27 22.88 -14.00
CA VAL A 2 26.17 22.32 -14.79
C VAL A 2 24.89 22.75 -14.12
N SER A 3 24.20 23.71 -14.74
CA SER A 3 22.86 24.10 -14.32
C SER A 3 21.92 22.99 -14.78
N VAL A 4 21.36 22.27 -13.82
CA VAL A 4 20.31 21.29 -14.07
C VAL A 4 19.00 22.05 -13.97
N ASP A 5 18.36 22.28 -15.10
CA ASP A 5 17.00 22.79 -15.15
C ASP A 5 16.09 21.80 -14.40
N LEU A 6 15.62 22.22 -13.22
CA LEU A 6 14.59 21.51 -12.48
C LEU A 6 13.27 21.69 -13.24
N PRO A 7 12.53 20.60 -13.53
CA PRO A 7 11.23 20.73 -14.18
C PRO A 7 10.29 21.59 -13.32
N SER A 8 9.66 22.54 -14.01
CA SER A 8 8.74 23.55 -13.52
C SER A 8 7.57 23.00 -12.70
N SER A 9 7.24 23.70 -11.62
CA SER A 9 6.10 23.50 -10.74
C SER A 9 4.76 23.72 -11.44
N ASP A 10 3.92 22.69 -11.58
CA ASP A 10 2.45 22.89 -11.68
C ASP A 10 1.60 21.63 -11.35
N THR A 11 1.90 20.98 -10.22
CA THR A 11 0.92 20.18 -9.47
C THR A 11 1.30 20.36 -8.02
N ALA A 12 0.34 20.65 -7.14
CA ALA A 12 0.59 20.55 -5.71
C ALA A 12 1.31 19.21 -5.43
N GLU A 13 2.47 19.27 -4.79
CA GLU A 13 3.36 18.12 -4.70
C GLU A 13 2.62 16.97 -4.02
N VAL A 14 2.49 15.84 -4.70
CA VAL A 14 1.82 14.65 -4.15
C VAL A 14 2.53 14.31 -2.85
N ALA A 15 1.84 14.43 -1.71
CA ALA A 15 2.40 14.17 -0.40
C ALA A 15 2.38 12.67 -0.09
N VAL A 16 1.29 12.00 -0.48
CA VAL A 16 1.02 10.60 -0.15
C VAL A 16 0.71 9.78 -1.40
N SER A 17 1.29 8.59 -1.53
CA SER A 17 0.89 7.61 -2.55
C SER A 17 0.27 6.39 -1.90
N ILE A 18 -0.94 6.01 -2.33
CA ILE A 18 -1.61 4.79 -1.89
C ILE A 18 -1.32 3.69 -2.90
N VAL A 19 -0.59 2.65 -2.50
CA VAL A 19 -0.22 1.52 -3.36
C VAL A 19 -1.14 0.33 -3.09
N VAL A 20 -1.87 -0.09 -4.12
CA VAL A 20 -2.87 -1.17 -4.05
C VAL A 20 -2.49 -2.31 -5.00
N PRO A 21 -1.80 -3.37 -4.53
CA PRO A 21 -1.59 -4.57 -5.34
C PRO A 21 -2.91 -5.30 -5.56
N VAL A 22 -3.20 -5.69 -6.81
CA VAL A 22 -4.38 -6.47 -7.19
C VAL A 22 -4.05 -7.58 -8.16
N ARG A 23 -4.76 -8.70 -8.03
CA ARG A 23 -4.85 -9.74 -9.05
C ARG A 23 -6.23 -10.37 -9.00
N ASN A 24 -6.98 -10.23 -10.08
CA ASN A 24 -8.34 -10.74 -10.21
C ASN A 24 -9.31 -10.21 -9.13
N GLU A 25 -9.37 -8.89 -8.98
CA GLU A 25 -10.15 -8.16 -7.97
C GLU A 25 -11.13 -7.18 -8.61
N ALA A 26 -11.71 -7.55 -9.78
CA ALA A 26 -12.48 -6.63 -10.61
C ALA A 26 -13.64 -5.93 -9.86
N ASP A 27 -14.32 -6.66 -8.99
CA ASP A 27 -15.47 -6.18 -8.23
C ASP A 27 -15.09 -5.22 -7.10
N ASN A 28 -13.85 -5.29 -6.62
CA ASN A 28 -13.34 -4.47 -5.52
C ASN A 28 -12.72 -3.15 -5.99
N VAL A 29 -12.43 -2.99 -7.29
CA VAL A 29 -11.78 -1.78 -7.84
C VAL A 29 -12.55 -0.50 -7.48
N ALA A 30 -13.81 -0.39 -7.90
CA ALA A 30 -14.58 0.84 -7.72
C ALA A 30 -14.94 1.12 -6.24
N PRO A 31 -15.43 0.13 -5.46
CA PRO A 31 -15.70 0.34 -4.03
C PRO A 31 -14.46 0.83 -3.27
N LEU A 32 -13.31 0.19 -3.48
CA LEU A 32 -12.09 0.52 -2.74
C LEU A 32 -11.54 1.91 -3.09
N ILE A 33 -11.62 2.33 -4.36
CA ILE A 33 -11.29 3.72 -4.76
C ILE A 33 -12.18 4.72 -4.01
N ALA A 34 -13.49 4.47 -3.94
CA ALA A 34 -14.43 5.34 -3.26
C ALA A 34 -14.16 5.41 -1.74
N GLU A 35 -13.83 4.29 -1.11
CA GLU A 35 -13.47 4.24 0.31
C GLU A 35 -12.14 4.97 0.61
N ILE A 36 -11.14 4.85 -0.26
CA ILE A 36 -9.89 5.61 -0.14
C ILE A 36 -10.17 7.12 -0.28
N ALA A 37 -10.98 7.52 -1.26
CA ALA A 37 -11.36 8.92 -1.45
C ALA A 37 -12.08 9.47 -0.21
N ALA A 38 -13.07 8.74 0.31
CA ALA A 38 -13.78 9.13 1.54
C ALA A 38 -12.84 9.29 2.75
N ALA A 39 -11.76 8.51 2.82
CA ALA A 39 -10.79 8.61 3.90
C ALA A 39 -9.80 9.78 3.75
N LEU A 40 -9.42 10.18 2.53
CA LEU A 40 -8.28 11.06 2.26
C LEU A 40 -8.62 12.41 1.61
N ASP A 41 -9.79 12.55 0.97
CA ASP A 41 -10.17 13.79 0.30
C ASP A 41 -10.17 14.98 1.27
N GLY A 42 -9.56 16.08 0.81
CA GLY A 42 -9.41 17.31 1.59
C GLY A 42 -8.37 17.26 2.72
N ARG A 43 -7.69 16.12 2.93
CA ARG A 43 -6.65 15.97 3.96
C ARG A 43 -5.23 16.02 3.41
N TRP A 44 -5.00 15.35 2.27
CA TRP A 44 -3.71 15.35 1.58
C TRP A 44 -3.88 15.51 0.08
N ILE A 45 -2.86 16.03 -0.59
CA ILE A 45 -2.69 15.81 -2.03
C ILE A 45 -2.11 14.41 -2.19
N TYR A 46 -2.89 13.50 -2.76
CA TYR A 46 -2.51 12.09 -2.83
C TYR A 46 -2.79 11.50 -4.22
N GLU A 47 -2.12 10.40 -4.51
CA GLU A 47 -2.39 9.56 -5.67
C GLU A 47 -2.72 8.12 -5.24
N ILE A 48 -3.45 7.40 -6.09
CA ILE A 48 -3.70 5.97 -5.93
C ILE A 48 -2.99 5.24 -7.06
N ILE A 49 -2.15 4.26 -6.73
CA ILE A 49 -1.43 3.43 -7.68
C ILE A 49 -1.92 1.99 -7.51
N TYR A 50 -2.78 1.57 -8.43
CA TYR A 50 -3.13 0.16 -8.54
C TYR A 50 -2.04 -0.58 -9.31
N VAL A 51 -1.51 -1.64 -8.70
CA VAL A 51 -0.55 -2.53 -9.36
C VAL A 51 -1.26 -3.82 -9.73
N ASN A 52 -1.69 -3.89 -10.99
CA ASN A 52 -2.32 -5.07 -11.57
C ASN A 52 -1.26 -6.13 -11.88
N ASP A 53 -1.17 -7.14 -11.02
CA ASP A 53 -0.19 -8.22 -11.06
C ASP A 53 -0.62 -9.34 -12.03
N GLY A 54 -0.79 -8.99 -13.30
CA GLY A 54 -1.12 -9.95 -14.35
C GLY A 54 -2.52 -10.58 -14.20
N SER A 55 -3.53 -9.76 -13.91
CA SER A 55 -4.94 -10.21 -13.87
C SER A 55 -5.40 -10.76 -15.22
N THR A 56 -6.26 -11.77 -15.15
CA THR A 56 -6.88 -12.47 -16.29
C THR A 56 -8.38 -12.23 -16.39
N ASP A 57 -8.96 -11.54 -15.40
CA ASP A 57 -10.36 -11.12 -15.36
C ASP A 57 -10.53 -9.65 -15.82
N ALA A 58 -11.69 -9.07 -15.53
CA ALA A 58 -12.02 -7.69 -15.89
C ALA A 58 -11.27 -6.61 -15.06
N THR A 59 -10.36 -6.96 -14.13
CA THR A 59 -9.68 -5.98 -13.26
C THR A 59 -8.99 -4.88 -14.06
N GLY A 60 -8.31 -5.24 -15.15
CA GLY A 60 -7.63 -4.26 -16.01
C GLY A 60 -8.60 -3.28 -16.68
N GLU A 61 -9.72 -3.78 -17.19
CA GLU A 61 -10.75 -2.95 -17.83
C GLU A 61 -11.43 -2.01 -16.83
N ARG A 62 -11.72 -2.51 -15.63
CA ARG A 62 -12.30 -1.71 -14.53
C ARG A 62 -11.37 -0.58 -14.10
N LEU A 63 -10.07 -0.83 -14.01
CA LEU A 63 -9.07 0.20 -13.70
C LEU A 63 -8.99 1.27 -14.78
N LEU A 64 -8.93 0.87 -16.05
CA LEU A 64 -8.93 1.83 -17.17
C LEU A 64 -10.20 2.67 -17.20
N ALA A 65 -11.35 2.10 -16.82
CA ALA A 65 -12.59 2.84 -16.69
C ALA A 65 -12.56 3.86 -15.54
N ALA A 66 -12.10 3.44 -14.37
CA ALA A 66 -11.97 4.31 -13.20
C ALA A 66 -10.97 5.47 -13.42
N MET A 67 -9.88 5.23 -14.15
CA MET A 67 -8.88 6.26 -14.48
C MET A 67 -9.45 7.42 -15.31
N ARG A 68 -10.55 7.20 -16.05
CA ARG A 68 -11.25 8.29 -16.77
C ARG A 68 -12.05 9.20 -15.86
N GLN A 69 -12.34 8.75 -14.64
CA GLN A 69 -13.18 9.46 -13.65
C GLN A 69 -12.34 10.00 -12.49
N CYS A 70 -11.19 9.39 -12.18
CA CYS A 70 -10.33 9.73 -11.07
C CYS A 70 -8.97 10.25 -11.56
N GLY A 71 -8.77 11.57 -11.55
CA GLY A 71 -7.55 12.21 -12.08
C GLY A 71 -6.26 11.90 -11.29
N ASN A 72 -6.39 11.44 -10.04
CA ASN A 72 -5.29 11.03 -9.18
C ASN A 72 -5.08 9.50 -9.16
N LEU A 73 -5.75 8.74 -10.03
CA LEU A 73 -5.59 7.29 -10.16
C LEU A 73 -4.60 6.93 -11.26
N ARG A 74 -3.68 6.03 -10.95
CA ARG A 74 -2.69 5.47 -11.87
C ARG A 74 -2.69 3.95 -11.79
N GLN A 75 -2.30 3.31 -12.90
CA GLN A 75 -2.13 1.87 -12.97
C GLN A 75 -0.70 1.50 -13.40
N ILE A 76 -0.17 0.46 -12.76
CA ILE A 76 0.97 -0.32 -13.25
C ILE A 76 0.46 -1.72 -13.57
N ARG A 77 0.83 -2.28 -14.73
CA ARG A 77 0.43 -3.63 -15.11
C ARG A 77 1.67 -4.50 -15.30
N HIS A 78 1.76 -5.59 -14.55
CA HIS A 78 2.73 -6.64 -14.83
C HIS A 78 2.24 -7.51 -15.99
N ALA A 79 3.16 -7.95 -16.85
CA ALA A 79 2.83 -8.80 -18.00
C ALA A 79 2.31 -10.18 -17.54
N THR A 80 2.89 -10.71 -16.48
CA THR A 80 2.50 -11.95 -15.79
C THR A 80 2.52 -11.71 -14.28
N SER A 81 1.78 -12.52 -13.53
CA SER A 81 1.81 -12.41 -12.07
C SER A 81 3.22 -12.68 -11.53
N SER A 82 3.69 -11.73 -10.73
CA SER A 82 5.01 -11.68 -10.12
C SER A 82 4.95 -11.72 -8.59
N GLY A 83 3.74 -11.78 -8.02
CA GLY A 83 3.49 -11.86 -6.59
C GLY A 83 3.33 -10.51 -5.90
N GLN A 84 2.73 -10.53 -4.70
CA GLN A 84 2.37 -9.33 -3.95
C GLN A 84 3.57 -8.46 -3.58
N SER A 85 4.70 -9.06 -3.16
CA SER A 85 5.92 -8.30 -2.85
C SER A 85 6.45 -7.53 -4.06
N ALA A 86 6.44 -8.16 -5.25
CA ALA A 86 6.86 -7.51 -6.49
C ALA A 86 5.89 -6.38 -6.85
N ALA A 87 4.59 -6.60 -6.73
CA ALA A 87 3.56 -5.60 -6.97
C ALA A 87 3.71 -4.37 -6.06
N VAL A 88 3.82 -4.58 -4.75
CA VAL A 88 4.08 -3.49 -3.78
C VAL A 88 5.35 -2.74 -4.15
N ARG A 89 6.45 -3.44 -4.45
CA ARG A 89 7.71 -2.80 -4.82
C ARG A 89 7.61 -1.97 -6.11
N SER A 90 6.92 -2.46 -7.13
CA SER A 90 6.66 -1.71 -8.36
C SER A 90 5.87 -0.42 -8.07
N GLY A 91 4.84 -0.52 -7.23
CA GLY A 91 4.05 0.63 -6.78
C GLY A 91 4.88 1.66 -6.02
N VAL A 92 5.65 1.23 -5.01
CA VAL A 92 6.51 2.12 -4.20
C VAL A 92 7.57 2.82 -5.05
N ARG A 93 8.15 2.12 -6.04
CA ARG A 93 9.12 2.72 -6.97
C ARG A 93 8.50 3.85 -7.80
N ALA A 94 7.27 3.67 -8.25
CA ALA A 94 6.53 4.62 -9.08
C ALA A 94 5.78 5.71 -8.30
N ALA A 95 5.70 5.56 -6.97
CA ALA A 95 5.11 6.54 -6.06
C ALA A 95 5.84 7.88 -6.14
N ARG A 96 5.07 8.96 -6.16
CA ARG A 96 5.52 10.35 -6.12
C ARG A 96 5.55 10.89 -4.69
N GLY A 97 4.68 10.40 -3.82
CA GLY A 97 4.60 10.77 -2.41
C GLY A 97 5.85 10.40 -1.63
N ALA A 98 6.25 11.30 -0.72
CA ALA A 98 7.29 11.02 0.27
C ALA A 98 6.83 9.94 1.27
N ILE A 99 5.53 9.89 1.54
CA ILE A 99 4.89 8.83 2.33
C ILE A 99 4.15 7.89 1.37
N VAL A 100 4.33 6.59 1.58
CA VAL A 100 3.58 5.55 0.88
C VAL A 100 2.75 4.79 1.89
N ALA A 101 1.48 4.61 1.60
CA ALA A 101 0.64 3.65 2.32
C ALA A 101 0.25 2.50 1.40
N THR A 102 0.31 1.27 1.91
CA THR A 102 -0.13 0.07 1.20
C THR A 102 -1.49 -0.37 1.70
N LEU A 103 -2.30 -0.94 0.82
CA LEU A 103 -3.62 -1.47 1.11
C LEU A 103 -3.90 -2.66 0.18
N ASP A 104 -4.35 -3.79 0.72
CA ASP A 104 -4.73 -4.94 -0.12
C ASP A 104 -5.99 -4.62 -0.93
N GLY A 105 -6.04 -5.06 -2.18
CA GLY A 105 -7.14 -4.78 -3.09
C GLY A 105 -8.41 -5.61 -2.90
N ASP A 106 -8.45 -6.49 -1.89
CA ASP A 106 -9.55 -7.43 -1.61
C ASP A 106 -10.70 -6.83 -0.76
N GLY A 107 -10.57 -5.56 -0.36
CA GLY A 107 -11.55 -4.86 0.48
C GLY A 107 -11.61 -5.31 1.94
N GLN A 108 -10.68 -6.15 2.40
CA GLN A 108 -10.70 -6.66 3.79
C GLN A 108 -10.15 -5.66 4.81
N ASN A 109 -9.26 -4.75 4.38
CA ASN A 109 -8.70 -3.71 5.23
C ASN A 109 -9.50 -2.41 5.03
N ASN A 110 -10.05 -1.85 6.10
CA ASN A 110 -10.85 -0.62 6.04
C ASN A 110 -9.96 0.62 5.76
N PRO A 111 -10.14 1.34 4.64
CA PRO A 111 -9.34 2.51 4.30
C PRO A 111 -9.50 3.69 5.28
N ALA A 112 -10.53 3.70 6.13
CA ALA A 112 -10.72 4.72 7.16
C ALA A 112 -9.57 4.82 8.18
N PHE A 113 -8.71 3.80 8.25
CA PHE A 113 -7.51 3.80 9.11
C PHE A 113 -6.25 4.33 8.40
N LEU A 114 -6.29 4.61 7.09
CA LEU A 114 -5.17 5.23 6.37
C LEU A 114 -4.72 6.57 7.01
N PRO A 115 -5.63 7.50 7.38
CA PRO A 115 -5.23 8.77 7.99
C PRO A 115 -4.40 8.61 9.25
N ASP A 116 -4.74 7.65 10.12
CA ASP A 116 -4.03 7.43 11.39
C ASP A 116 -2.60 6.93 11.14
N LEU A 117 -2.42 6.02 10.18
CA LEU A 117 -1.10 5.49 9.84
C LEU A 117 -0.23 6.52 9.15
N ILE A 118 -0.79 7.31 8.24
CA ILE A 118 -0.09 8.41 7.58
C ILE A 118 0.34 9.45 8.62
N SER A 119 -0.57 9.86 9.49
CA SER A 119 -0.30 10.83 10.57
C SER A 119 0.77 10.33 11.53
N ALA A 120 0.82 9.01 11.81
CA ALA A 120 1.87 8.43 12.65
C ALA A 120 3.28 8.56 12.04
N ILE A 121 3.40 8.47 10.71
CA ILE A 121 4.67 8.72 10.00
C ILE A 121 5.05 10.20 10.04
N GLU A 122 4.09 11.09 9.80
CA GLU A 122 4.30 12.54 9.81
C GLU A 122 4.73 13.04 11.20
N THR A 123 3.92 12.73 12.21
CA THR A 123 4.17 13.16 13.61
C THR A 123 5.36 12.47 14.25
N GLY A 124 5.68 11.26 13.81
CA GLY A 124 6.84 10.49 14.26
C GLY A 124 8.18 11.05 13.78
N GLY A 125 8.19 11.85 12.70
CA GLY A 125 9.39 12.39 12.09
C GLY A 125 10.35 11.27 11.63
N GLU A 126 11.66 11.48 11.83
CA GLU A 126 12.70 10.50 11.49
C GLU A 126 12.71 9.27 12.43
N ARG A 127 12.03 9.34 13.58
CA ARG A 127 11.99 8.25 14.55
C ARG A 127 11.04 7.12 14.16
N VAL A 128 10.14 7.36 13.21
CA VAL A 128 9.15 6.39 12.75
C VAL A 128 9.36 6.13 11.27
N GLY A 129 9.95 4.97 10.96
CA GLY A 129 10.15 4.53 9.57
C GLY A 129 8.92 3.84 8.97
N LEU A 130 8.07 3.23 9.81
CA LEU A 130 6.91 2.45 9.40
C LEU A 130 5.83 2.45 10.50
N ALA A 131 4.57 2.52 10.08
CA ALA A 131 3.37 2.34 10.89
C ALA A 131 2.55 1.19 10.28
N ALA A 132 2.20 0.19 11.08
CA ALA A 132 1.45 -0.98 10.62
C ALA A 132 0.07 -1.04 11.27
N GLY A 133 -0.95 -1.36 10.46
CA GLY A 133 -2.28 -1.69 10.95
C GLY A 133 -2.28 -2.99 11.75
N GLN A 134 -3.25 -3.12 12.65
CA GLN A 134 -3.48 -4.34 13.43
C GLN A 134 -4.91 -4.83 13.17
N ARG A 135 -5.06 -6.08 12.70
CA ARG A 135 -6.40 -6.66 12.57
C ARG A 135 -6.95 -7.04 13.93
N VAL A 136 -8.09 -6.48 14.31
CA VAL A 136 -8.79 -6.76 15.57
C VAL A 136 -10.09 -7.53 15.26
N GLY A 137 -10.43 -8.55 16.07
CA GLY A 137 -11.72 -9.22 15.95
C GLY A 137 -11.89 -10.19 14.76
N ARG A 138 -10.81 -10.83 14.27
CA ARG A 138 -10.87 -11.78 13.15
C ARG A 138 -11.88 -12.91 13.38
N ARG A 139 -12.77 -13.13 12.39
CA ARG A 139 -13.66 -14.31 12.26
C ARG A 139 -13.01 -15.46 11.46
N ASP A 140 -11.69 -15.58 11.54
CA ASP A 140 -11.00 -16.72 10.93
C ASP A 140 -11.43 -18.04 11.58
N THR A 141 -11.55 -19.10 10.77
CA THR A 141 -11.65 -20.48 11.25
C THR A 141 -10.53 -20.78 12.25
N GLY A 142 -10.82 -21.52 13.33
CA GLY A 142 -9.85 -21.77 14.43
C GLY A 142 -8.46 -22.22 13.96
N PHE A 143 -8.39 -23.02 12.89
CA PHE A 143 -7.13 -23.47 12.29
C PHE A 143 -6.25 -22.32 11.77
N LYS A 144 -6.83 -21.35 11.05
CA LYS A 144 -6.10 -20.17 10.53
C LYS A 144 -5.59 -19.28 11.68
N LYS A 145 -6.32 -19.20 12.80
CA LYS A 145 -5.87 -18.47 14.00
C LYS A 145 -4.65 -19.13 14.63
N ILE A 146 -4.67 -20.46 14.80
CA ILE A 146 -3.55 -21.21 15.37
C ILE A 146 -2.30 -21.07 14.47
N GLN A 147 -2.45 -21.20 13.16
CA GLN A 147 -1.34 -21.03 12.22
C GLN A 147 -0.73 -19.62 12.31
N SER A 148 -1.57 -18.58 12.37
CA SER A 148 -1.10 -17.20 12.52
C SER A 148 -0.40 -16.96 13.85
N LEU A 149 -0.90 -17.55 14.94
CA LEU A 149 -0.29 -17.45 16.27
C LEU A 149 1.10 -18.08 16.29
N ILE A 150 1.25 -19.29 15.74
CA ILE A 150 2.54 -19.98 15.66
C ILE A 150 3.53 -19.18 14.81
N ALA A 151 3.11 -18.70 13.63
CA ALA A 151 3.96 -17.90 12.74
C ALA A 151 4.43 -16.61 13.43
N ASN A 152 3.54 -15.88 14.10
CA ASN A 152 3.88 -14.68 14.85
C ASN A 152 4.79 -15.00 16.06
N ALA A 153 4.57 -16.11 16.76
CA ALA A 153 5.41 -16.52 17.89
C ALA A 153 6.86 -16.83 17.48
N VAL A 154 7.04 -17.60 16.40
CA VAL A 154 8.38 -17.90 15.84
C VAL A 154 9.08 -16.62 15.42
N ARG A 155 8.39 -15.75 14.68
CA ARG A 155 8.94 -14.46 14.26
C ARG A 155 9.34 -13.60 15.45
N ASN A 156 8.48 -13.47 16.45
CA ASN A 156 8.74 -12.66 17.63
C ASN A 156 9.92 -13.18 18.45
N ALA A 157 10.12 -14.50 18.52
CA ALA A 157 11.28 -15.10 19.18
C ALA A 157 12.61 -14.72 18.51
N ILE A 158 12.61 -14.61 17.17
CA ILE A 158 13.78 -14.29 16.35
C ILE A 158 14.04 -12.78 16.32
N LEU A 159 13.03 -11.98 15.97
CA LEU A 159 13.19 -10.55 15.66
C LEU A 159 13.03 -9.64 16.88
N ARG A 160 12.21 -10.03 17.88
CA ARG A 160 11.97 -9.26 19.11
C ARG A 160 11.61 -7.79 18.88
N ASP A 161 10.89 -7.51 17.80
CA ASP A 161 10.57 -6.15 17.33
C ASP A 161 9.22 -5.62 17.82
N GLY A 162 8.50 -6.41 18.63
CA GLY A 162 7.20 -6.01 19.21
C GLY A 162 6.03 -5.99 18.22
N THR A 163 6.21 -6.46 16.98
CA THR A 163 5.15 -6.44 15.96
C THR A 163 4.01 -7.41 16.30
N ARG A 164 2.78 -6.89 16.30
CA ARG A 164 1.59 -7.67 16.68
C ARG A 164 0.90 -8.35 15.50
N ASP A 165 0.91 -7.72 14.33
CA ASP A 165 0.27 -8.25 13.12
C ASP A 165 1.02 -7.87 11.84
N THR A 166 1.88 -8.78 11.40
CA THR A 166 2.74 -8.61 10.22
C THR A 166 1.96 -8.77 8.91
N GLY A 167 0.93 -9.61 8.94
CA GLY A 167 0.13 -9.98 7.77
C GLY A 167 -1.02 -9.02 7.46
N CYS A 168 -1.12 -7.88 8.15
CA CYS A 168 -2.02 -6.81 7.75
C CYS A 168 -1.37 -6.04 6.59
N GLY A 169 -2.02 -6.01 5.42
CA GLY A 169 -1.51 -5.27 4.26
C GLY A 169 -1.61 -3.75 4.40
N LEU A 170 -2.37 -3.27 5.38
CA LEU A 170 -2.48 -1.86 5.71
C LEU A 170 -1.23 -1.38 6.47
N LYS A 171 -0.38 -0.61 5.79
CA LYS A 171 0.86 -0.04 6.34
C LYS A 171 1.09 1.36 5.78
N ALA A 172 1.83 2.20 6.48
CA ALA A 172 2.38 3.46 5.98
C ALA A 172 3.87 3.55 6.30
N PHE A 173 4.67 4.14 5.42
CA PHE A 173 6.11 4.28 5.59
C PHE A 173 6.68 5.39 4.72
N ARG A 174 7.91 5.83 5.04
CA ARG A 174 8.67 6.75 4.18
C ARG A 174 9.13 5.99 2.93
N ARG A 175 8.89 6.56 1.75
CA ARG A 175 9.25 5.95 0.46
C ARG A 175 10.72 5.57 0.38
N GLU A 176 11.60 6.48 0.80
CA GLU A 176 13.05 6.29 0.77
C GLU A 176 13.51 5.14 1.69
N VAL A 177 12.90 5.01 2.87
CA VAL A 177 13.22 3.95 3.83
C VAL A 177 12.88 2.58 3.24
N PHE A 178 11.70 2.44 2.63
CA PHE A 178 11.33 1.18 1.97
C PHE A 178 12.25 0.85 0.80
N LEU A 179 12.63 1.83 -0.01
CA LEU A 179 13.52 1.62 -1.17
C LEU A 179 14.96 1.30 -0.77
N ALA A 180 15.39 1.67 0.43
CA ALA A 180 16.69 1.30 0.97
C ALA A 180 16.75 -0.17 1.43
N LEU A 181 15.61 -0.80 1.70
CA LEU A 181 15.55 -2.21 2.10
C LEU A 181 15.88 -3.14 0.91
N PRO A 182 16.62 -4.23 1.15
CA PRO A 182 16.81 -5.26 0.14
C PRO A 182 15.46 -5.90 -0.21
N TYR A 183 15.28 -6.24 -1.49
CA TYR A 183 14.11 -6.98 -1.91
C TYR A 183 14.22 -8.46 -1.53
N PHE A 184 13.13 -9.01 -1.00
CA PHE A 184 12.94 -10.44 -0.81
C PHE A 184 11.45 -10.79 -0.94
N ASP A 185 11.15 -12.05 -1.27
CA ASP A 185 9.76 -12.49 -1.30
C ASP A 185 9.18 -12.58 0.12
N GLY A 186 7.94 -12.13 0.29
CA GLY A 186 7.35 -11.86 1.60
C GLY A 186 7.57 -10.45 2.18
N LEU A 187 8.35 -9.57 1.54
CA LEU A 187 8.57 -8.17 1.98
C LEU A 187 7.30 -7.41 2.39
N HIS A 188 6.17 -7.63 1.72
CA HIS A 188 4.88 -7.00 2.07
C HIS A 188 4.36 -7.34 3.49
N ARG A 189 4.93 -8.38 4.13
CA ARG A 189 4.62 -8.82 5.49
C ARG A 189 5.57 -8.26 6.54
N PHE A 190 6.65 -7.61 6.13
CA PHE A 190 7.65 -7.06 7.04
C PHE A 190 7.54 -5.54 7.12
#